data_AF-A0AAU0W5H3-F1
#
_entry.id   AF-A0AAU0W5H3-F1
#
_cell.length_a   1.000
_cell.length_b   1.000
_cell.length_c   1.000
_cell.angle_alpha   90.00
_cell.angle_beta   90.00
_cell.angle_gamma   90.00
#
_symmetry.space_group_name_H-M   'P 1'
#
loop_
_entity.id
_entity.type
_entity.pdbx_description
1 polymer ?
#
loop_
_entity_poly.entity_id
_entity_poly.type
_entity_poly.pdbx_seq_one_letter_code
_entity_poly.pdbx_strand_id
1 'polypeptide(L)' 'MSHLLIIGGSGRLGIHVLNEAARSGHRVRALVRNPDTVQAPAGISN' A
#
# COMPACT_ATOMS: atom_id res chain seq x y z
N MET A 1 1.08 -11.63 -10.40
CA MET A 1 1.69 -10.29 -10.56
C MET A 1 0.64 -9.36 -11.14
N SER A 2 0.12 -8.43 -10.34
CA SER A 2 -0.98 -7.52 -10.74
C SER A 2 -0.70 -6.12 -10.20
N HIS A 3 -1.35 -5.10 -10.79
CA HIS A 3 -1.31 -3.73 -10.29
C HIS A 3 -2.52 -3.47 -9.39
N LEU A 4 -2.27 -3.10 -8.13
CA LEU A 4 -3.30 -2.89 -7.12
C LEU A 4 -3.26 -1.47 -6.60
N LEU A 5 -4.43 -0.81 -6.58
CA LEU A 5 -4.62 0.50 -5.93
C LEU A 5 -5.43 0.29 -4.65
N ILE A 6 -4.87 0.68 -3.51
CA ILE A 6 -5.51 0.59 -2.21
C ILE A 6 -5.88 1.99 -1.74
N ILE A 7 -7.18 2.23 -1.55
CA ILE A 7 -7.71 3.48 -1.02
C ILE A 7 -7.73 3.40 0.51
N GLY A 8 -7.25 4.45 1.18
CA GLY A 8 -7.17 4.45 2.64
C GLY A 8 -5.97 3.66 3.17
N GLY A 9 -4.88 3.60 2.39
CA GLY A 9 -3.64 2.89 2.72
C GLY A 9 -2.94 3.32 4.01
N SER A 10 -3.34 4.43 4.63
CA SER A 10 -2.80 4.89 5.93
C SER A 10 -3.58 4.36 7.14
N GLY A 11 -4.76 3.77 6.94
CA GLY A 11 -5.51 3.12 8.02
C GLY A 11 -4.93 1.75 8.39
N ARG A 12 -5.25 1.25 9.58
CA ARG A 12 -4.76 -0.06 10.07
C ARG A 12 -5.00 -1.20 9.08
N LEU A 13 -6.21 -1.26 8.51
CA LEU A 13 -6.55 -2.26 7.50
C LEU A 13 -5.81 -2.01 6.18
N GLY A 14 -5.73 -0.76 5.74
CA GLY A 14 -5.02 -0.38 4.51
C GLY A 14 -3.55 -0.81 4.55
N ILE A 15 -2.87 -0.57 5.68
CA ILE A 15 -1.48 -1.00 5.91
C ILE A 15 -1.36 -2.52 5.86
N HIS A 16 -2.28 -3.25 6.51
CA HIS A 16 -2.27 -4.71 6.49
C HIS A 16 -2.40 -5.27 5.07
N VAL A 17 -3.34 -4.75 4.28
CA VAL A 17 -3.55 -5.19 2.89
C VAL A 17 -2.37 -4.80 2.00
N LEU A 18 -1.80 -3.60 2.18
CA LEU A 18 -0.59 -3.16 1.47
C LEU A 18 0.56 -4.13 1.66
N ASN A 19 0.85 -4.49 2.92
CA ASN A 19 1.93 -5.41 3.27
C ASN A 19 1.72 -6.80 2.66
N GLU A 20 0.50 -7.33 2.75
CA GLU A 20 0.21 -8.66 2.22
C GLU A 20 0.26 -8.70 0.68
N ALA A 21 -0.24 -7.66 0.02
CA ALA A 21 -0.21 -7.54 -1.43
C ALA A 21 1.23 -7.41 -1.96
N ALA A 22 2.08 -6.62 -1.27
CA ALA A 22 3.51 -6.53 -1.59
C ALA A 22 4.23 -7.87 -1.36
N ARG A 23 3.97 -8.54 -0.23
CA ARG A 23 4.53 -9.86 0.10
C ARG A 23 4.15 -10.94 -0.92
N SER A 24 2.93 -10.84 -1.46
CA SER A 24 2.42 -11.73 -2.52
C SER A 24 3.00 -11.43 -3.92
N GLY A 25 3.88 -10.42 -4.03
CA GLY A 25 4.53 -10.06 -5.29
C GLY A 25 3.61 -9.32 -6.24
N HIS A 26 2.67 -8.51 -5.74
CA HIS A 26 1.93 -7.55 -6.55
C HIS A 26 2.63 -6.18 -6.55
N ARG A 27 2.39 -5.37 -7.58
CA ARG A 27 2.80 -3.97 -7.59
C ARG A 27 1.68 -3.13 -7.00
N VAL A 28 1.93 -2.52 -5.85
CA VAL A 28 0.87 -1.91 -5.04
C VAL A 28 1.08 -0.41 -4.89
N ARG A 29 -0.03 0.34 -4.97
CA ARG A 29 -0.06 1.78 -4.76
C ARG A 29 -1.09 2.14 -3.69
N ALA A 30 -0.77 3.11 -2.86
CA ALA A 30 -1.65 3.58 -1.79
C ALA A 30 -2.18 4.98 -2.10
N LEU A 31 -3.48 5.13 -2.32
CA LEU A 31 -4.11 6.44 -2.40
C LEU A 31 -4.49 6.91 -1.00
N VAL A 32 -3.82 7.96 -0.54
CA VAL A 32 -4.02 8.56 0.78
C VAL A 32 -4.11 10.08 0.67
N ARG A 33 -4.71 10.71 1.68
CA ARG A 33 -4.83 12.17 1.75
C ARG A 33 -3.50 12.86 2.04
N ASN A 34 -2.66 12.23 2.88
CA ASN A 34 -1.33 12.72 3.20
C ASN A 34 -0.32 11.56 3.04
N PRO A 35 0.61 11.62 2.07
CA PRO A 35 1.59 10.55 1.83
C PRO A 35 2.52 10.30 3.01
N ASP A 36 2.79 11.30 3.86
CA ASP A 36 3.66 11.18 5.04
C ASP A 36 3.08 10.23 6.10
N THR A 37 1.79 9.91 5.99
CA THR A 37 1.10 8.99 6.90
C THR A 37 1.26 7.51 6.51
N VAL A 38 1.91 7.21 5.38
CA VAL A 38 2.15 5.85 4.92
C VAL A 38 3.65 5.54 5.03
N GLN A 39 4.01 4.68 5.98
CA GLN A 39 5.33 4.05 5.98
C GLN A 39 5.32 2.93 4.94
N ALA A 40 5.71 3.25 3.71
CA ALA A 40 5.78 2.31 2.61
C ALA A 40 7.06 1.44 2.74
N PRO A 41 6.93 0.10 2.90
CA PRO A 41 8.05 -0.82 2.73
C PRO A 41 8.60 -0.75 1.29
N ALA A 42 9.83 -1.21 1.10
CA ALA A 42 10.45 -1.32 -0.23
C ALA A 42 9.52 -2.08 -1.20
N GLY A 43 9.12 -1.43 -2.29
CA GLY A 43 8.19 -1.97 -3.29
C GLY A 43 6.79 -1.34 -3.30
N ILE A 44 6.46 -0.48 -2.33
CA ILE A 44 5.20 0.29 -2.30
C ILE A 44 5.48 1.75 -2.66
N SER A 45 4.76 2.30 -3.63
CA SER A 45 4.79 3.73 -3.98
C SER A 45 3.45 4.39 -3.63
N ASN A 46 3.49 5.61 -3.08
CA ASN A 46 2.28 6.41 -2.86
C ASN A 46 1.69 6.95 -4.18
#